data_AF-A0A4R1F522-F1
#
_entry.id   AF-A0A4R1F522-F1
#
_cell.length_a   1.000
_cell.length_b   1.000
_cell.length_c   1.000
_cell.angle_alpha   90.00
_cell.angle_beta   90.00
_cell.angle_gamma   90.00
#
_symmetry.space_group_name_H-M   'P 1'
#
loop_
_entity.id
_entity.type
_entity.pdbx_description
1 polymer ?
#
loop_
_entity_poly.entity_id
_entity_poly.type
_entity_poly.pdbx_seq_one_letter_code
_entity_poly.pdbx_strand_id
1 'polypeptide(L)' 'MTAELELRWLKTDSVRGAAKRFAKFCKEDVKEQSEKEDFDMDKYEDAVKLVLQKLDDSISVEELFHAD' A
#
# COMPACT_ATOMS: atom_id res chain seq x y z
N MET A 1 -19.74 -9.25 9.02
CA MET A 1 -19.39 -7.88 8.60
C MET A 1 -18.01 -7.97 7.97
N THR A 2 -17.92 -7.94 6.65
CA THR A 2 -16.65 -8.14 5.90
C THR A 2 -16.43 -7.08 4.82
N ALA A 3 -17.42 -6.21 4.60
CA ALA A 3 -17.36 -5.17 3.57
C ALA A 3 -16.50 -3.95 3.97
N GLU A 4 -16.21 -3.77 5.26
CA GLU A 4 -15.43 -2.64 5.80
C GLU A 4 -13.92 -2.91 5.83
N LEU A 5 -13.51 -4.17 5.66
CA LEU A 5 -12.11 -4.61 5.78
C LEU A 5 -11.37 -4.74 4.45
N GLU A 6 -11.96 -4.18 3.39
CA GLU A 6 -11.37 -4.20 2.06
C GLU A 6 -10.76 -2.84 1.76
N LEU A 7 -9.45 -2.79 1.49
CA LEU A 7 -8.75 -1.61 0.96
C LEU A 7 -9.20 -1.34 -0.49
N ARG A 8 -10.46 -0.96 -0.70
CA ARG A 8 -11.09 -0.80 -2.02
C ARG A 8 -10.48 0.35 -2.83
N TRP A 9 -9.97 1.37 -2.14
CA TRP A 9 -9.25 2.48 -2.76
C TRP A 9 -7.89 2.04 -3.32
N LEU A 10 -7.29 0.97 -2.77
CA LEU A 10 -5.98 0.47 -3.15
C LEU A 10 -6.06 -0.37 -4.43
N LYS A 11 -5.95 0.28 -5.58
CA LYS A 11 -5.94 -0.40 -6.89
C LYS A 11 -4.53 -0.86 -7.24
N THR A 12 -4.27 -2.17 -7.10
CA THR A 12 -2.95 -2.76 -7.38
C THR A 12 -2.50 -2.64 -8.84
N ASP A 13 -3.44 -2.37 -9.75
CA ASP A 13 -3.15 -2.21 -11.18
C ASP A 13 -2.73 -0.79 -11.55
N SER A 14 -2.95 0.19 -10.66
CA SER A 14 -2.51 1.58 -10.87
C SER A 14 -1.10 1.86 -10.36
N VAL A 15 -0.43 0.88 -9.74
CA VAL A 15 0.94 1.01 -9.20
C VAL A 15 1.88 -0.03 -9.82
N ARG A 16 3.18 0.28 -9.90
CA ARG A 16 4.21 -0.56 -10.54
C ARG A 16 5.33 -0.93 -9.56
N GLY A 17 6.21 -1.84 -9.98
CA GLY A 17 7.45 -2.16 -9.24
C GLY A 17 7.23 -2.56 -7.77
N ALA A 18 7.99 -1.93 -6.87
CA ALA A 18 7.92 -2.14 -5.43
C ALA A 18 6.55 -1.73 -4.84
N ALA A 19 5.97 -0.62 -5.30
CA ALA A 19 4.65 -0.17 -4.88
C ALA A 19 3.56 -1.21 -5.19
N LYS A 20 3.64 -1.90 -6.33
CA LYS A 20 2.71 -3.00 -6.66
C LYS A 20 2.82 -4.19 -5.72
N ARG A 21 4.04 -4.58 -5.34
CA ARG A 21 4.27 -5.67 -4.38
C ARG A 21 3.74 -5.30 -3.00
N PHE A 22 4.03 -4.09 -2.55
CA PHE A 22 3.54 -3.56 -1.28
C PHE A 22 2.00 -3.47 -1.25
N ALA A 23 1.38 -2.95 -2.30
CA ALA A 23 -0.08 -2.86 -2.39
C ALA A 23 -0.79 -4.22 -2.34
N LYS A 24 -0.18 -5.27 -2.91
CA LYS A 24 -0.69 -6.65 -2.79
C LYS A 24 -0.58 -7.17 -1.37
N PHE A 25 0.58 -6.97 -0.74
CA PHE A 25 0.82 -7.35 0.64
C PHE A 25 -0.23 -6.73 1.58
N CYS A 26 -0.48 -5.42 1.50
CA CYS A 26 -1.45 -4.74 2.38
C CYS A 26 -2.88 -5.30 2.26
N LYS A 27 -3.29 -5.80 1.09
CA LYS A 27 -4.61 -6.41 0.91
C LYS A 27 -4.78 -7.75 1.62
N GLU A 28 -3.68 -8.45 1.87
CA GLU A 28 -3.67 -9.69 2.63
C GLU A 28 -3.45 -9.38 4.11
N ASP A 29 -2.47 -8.55 4.42
CA ASP A 29 -2.09 -8.15 5.78
C ASP A 29 -3.24 -7.48 6.56
N VAL A 30 -4.04 -6.62 5.92
CA VAL A 30 -5.17 -5.96 6.60
C VAL A 30 -6.15 -6.96 7.21
N LYS A 31 -6.30 -8.15 6.63
CA LYS A 31 -7.18 -9.19 7.16
C LYS A 31 -6.65 -9.72 8.49
N GLU A 32 -5.35 -9.96 8.59
CA GLU A 32 -4.69 -10.44 9.80
C GLU A 32 -4.56 -9.34 10.86
N GLN A 33 -4.18 -8.11 10.46
CA GLN A 33 -4.05 -7.00 11.41
C GLN A 33 -5.39 -6.63 12.05
N SER A 34 -6.49 -6.77 11.30
CA SER A 34 -7.83 -6.46 11.79
C SER A 34 -8.36 -7.32 12.93
N GLU A 35 -7.73 -8.47 13.17
CA GLU A 35 -8.08 -9.36 14.28
C GLU A 35 -7.46 -8.90 15.61
N LYS A 36 -6.60 -7.86 15.60
CA LYS A 36 -5.94 -7.34 16.80
C LYS A 36 -6.84 -6.36 17.55
N GLU A 37 -6.82 -6.44 18.88
CA GLU A 37 -7.71 -5.67 19.77
C GLU A 37 -7.60 -4.14 19.61
N ASP A 38 -6.42 -3.63 19.24
CA ASP A 38 -6.17 -2.19 19.06
C ASP A 38 -5.97 -1.79 17.58
N PHE A 39 -6.50 -2.58 16.64
CA PHE A 39 -6.38 -2.25 15.22
C PHE A 39 -7.23 -1.02 14.87
N ASP A 40 -6.56 -0.03 14.29
CA ASP A 40 -7.15 1.21 13.80
C ASP A 40 -7.00 1.28 12.28
N MET A 41 -8.12 1.08 11.59
CA MET A 41 -8.17 1.02 10.13
C MET A 41 -7.71 2.34 9.51
N ASP A 42 -8.09 3.48 10.07
CA ASP A 42 -7.74 4.80 9.52
C ASP A 42 -6.23 5.02 9.60
N LYS A 43 -5.61 4.70 10.75
CA LYS A 43 -4.15 4.76 10.90
C LYS A 43 -3.43 3.81 9.97
N TYR A 44 -3.96 2.60 9.77
CA TYR A 44 -3.40 1.64 8.84
C TYR A 44 -3.45 2.16 7.41
N GLU A 45 -4.60 2.67 6.96
CA GLU A 45 -4.74 3.24 5.62
C GLU A 45 -3.78 4.41 5.39
N ASP A 46 -3.63 5.31 6.36
CA ASP A 46 -2.73 6.46 6.25
C ASP A 46 -1.26 6.04 6.16
N ALA A 47 -0.86 5.01 6.92
CA ALA A 47 0.47 4.42 6.80
C ALA A 47 0.71 3.79 5.41
N VAL A 48 -0.29 3.07 4.88
CA VAL A 48 -0.22 2.47 3.54
C VAL A 48 -0.07 3.56 2.47
N LYS A 49 -0.85 4.64 2.54
CA LYS A 49 -0.75 5.79 1.61
C LYS A 49 0.65 6.40 1.65
N LEU A 50 1.21 6.62 2.84
CA LEU A 50 2.54 7.22 3.01
C LEU A 50 3.64 6.34 2.40
N VAL A 51 3.59 5.02 2.63
CA VAL A 51 4.59 4.10 2.05
C VAL A 51 4.47 4.04 0.54
N LEU A 52 3.25 3.98 -0.01
CA LEU A 52 3.04 4.00 -1.45
C LEU A 52 3.59 5.27 -2.10
N GLN A 53 3.35 6.44 -1.48
CA GLN A 53 3.91 7.71 -1.96
C GLN A 53 5.44 7.66 -2.00
N LYS A 54 6.09 7.17 -0.93
CA LYS A 54 7.56 7.06 -0.90
C LYS A 54 8.12 6.08 -1.92
N LEU A 55 7.41 4.98 -2.18
CA LEU A 55 7.81 4.00 -3.18
C LEU A 55 7.65 4.55 -4.60
N ASP A 56 6.68 5.42 -4.85
CA ASP A 56 6.49 6.10 -6.13
C ASP A 56 7.57 7.16 -6.37
N ASP A 57 7.88 7.97 -5.34
CA ASP A 57 8.99 8.93 -5.36
C ASP A 57 10.34 8.24 -5.59
N SER A 58 10.53 7.03 -5.07
CA SER A 58 11.77 6.25 -5.25
C SER A 58 11.96 5.76 -6.70
N ILE A 59 10.87 5.43 -7.40
CA ILE A 59 10.91 5.08 -8.83
C ILE A 59 11.33 6.29 -9.67
N SER A 60 10.86 7.49 -9.31
CA SER A 60 11.26 8.73 -9.99
C SER A 60 12.76 9.00 -9.89
N VAL A 61 13.41 8.58 -8.79
CA VAL A 61 14.85 8.73 -8.61
C VAL A 61 15.64 7.71 -9.43
N GLU A 62 15.18 6.46 -9.54
CA GLU A 62 15.85 5.42 -10.33
C GLU A 62 15.76 5.70 -11.85
N GLU A 63 14.65 6.26 -12.36
CA GLU A 63 14.54 6.66 -13.77
C GLU A 63 15.42 7.88 -14.13
N LEU A 64 15.77 8.74 -13.15
CA LEU A 64 16.70 9.87 -13.33
C LEU A 64 18.16 9.43 -13.53
N PHE A 65 18.55 8.23 -13.06
CA PHE A 65 19.92 7.73 -13.16
C PHE A 65 20.11 6.65 -14.25
N HIS A 66 19.04 6.26 -14.94
CA HIS A 66 19.06 5.30 -16.03
C HIS A 66 18.67 5.88 -17.41
N ALA A 67 18.52 7.20 -17.51
CA ALA A 67 18.44 7.91 -18.78
C ALA A 67 19.86 8.15 -19.35
N ASP A 68 20.42 7.13 -19.99
CA ASP A 68 21.59 7.24 -20.89
C ASP A 68 21.18 6.74 -22.29
#